data_AF-A0A957LZD5-F1
#
_entry.id   AF-A0A957LZD5-F1
#
_cell.length_a   1.000
_cell.length_b   1.000
_cell.length_c   1.000
_cell.angle_alpha   90.00
_cell.angle_beta   90.00
_cell.angle_gamma   90.00
#
_symmetry.space_group_name_H-M   'P 1'
#
loop_
_entity.id
_entity.type
_entity.pdbx_description
1 polymer ?
#
loop_
_entity_poly.entity_id
_entity_poly.type
_entity_poly.pdbx_seq_one_letter_code
_entity_poly.pdbx_strand_id
1 'polypeptide(L)'
;MKSLDEILKQAADETTGRTNTLTSSLADGSLRAVRGPKPSAPDEPACPICGGTGYMLHDVPLGHPDFGKAFPCTCQSQARSARRLQRLQRLGSLNTLDQLTFAHFVPEPHHLSPDRIQNLRGAYETALEFAQRPEGWLFFSGVYGCGKTHLAAAIANARLEQGQPALFLVVPDLLDHLRATFGPQSETSYDELFEQVRSTPLLILDDLGAHNASPWATEKLFQLLNHRYQAKLPTVITTNQRLDELDPRLRSRLLDTEVVQFFSIIAPDYRAGVSSTASDLSTLSFHHNQRFDTFDIQRSDLAEEERQNLQKVFRACQRFAESPYGWLVMAGTYGCGKTHLAAAIANYQTEEMRQEAMFVVVPDLLDHLRAAFSPQAATSYDRRFDEVKKVRMLILDDLGTESASAWAKEKLFQLLNYRYNAMLPTVITTSAKPDAIEPWLRTRMFDVERCQFFGIIAPGYRGSAGQRARMGRRGAR
;
A
#
# COMPACT_ATOMS: atom_id res chain seq x y z
N MET A 1 -67.80 33.18 -41.22
CA MET A 1 -66.96 32.95 -40.04
C MET A 1 -67.85 32.38 -38.96
N LYS A 2 -67.65 31.11 -38.58
CA LYS A 2 -68.35 30.51 -37.42
C LYS A 2 -67.64 30.97 -36.14
N SER A 3 -68.38 31.26 -35.07
CA SER A 3 -67.80 31.75 -33.81
C SER A 3 -67.09 30.63 -33.05
N LEU A 4 -66.08 30.99 -32.24
CA LEU A 4 -65.29 30.04 -31.45
C LEU A 4 -66.13 29.19 -30.48
N ASP A 5 -67.31 29.65 -30.08
CA ASP A 5 -68.21 28.92 -29.18
C ASP A 5 -68.87 27.70 -29.82
N GLU A 6 -69.07 27.70 -31.15
CA GLU A 6 -69.64 26.55 -31.86
C GLU A 6 -68.61 25.41 -32.04
N ILE A 7 -67.32 25.75 -32.12
CA ILE A 7 -66.23 24.76 -32.24
C ILE A 7 -65.94 24.10 -30.89
N LEU A 8 -66.07 24.84 -29.78
CA LEU A 8 -65.87 24.31 -28.43
C LEU A 8 -66.98 23.38 -27.95
N LYS A 9 -68.22 23.53 -28.45
CA LYS A 9 -69.33 22.60 -28.14
C LYS A 9 -69.18 21.24 -28.83
N GLN A 10 -68.65 21.17 -30.04
CA GLN A 10 -68.47 19.89 -30.74
C GLN A 10 -67.34 19.02 -30.15
N ALA A 11 -66.34 19.62 -29.50
CA ALA A 11 -65.27 18.88 -28.84
C ALA A 11 -65.65 18.33 -27.44
N ALA A 12 -66.77 18.78 -26.87
CA ALA A 12 -67.20 18.39 -25.53
C ALA A 12 -68.09 17.12 -25.50
N ASP A 13 -68.71 16.75 -26.62
CA ASP A 13 -69.67 15.63 -26.67
C ASP A 13 -69.06 14.28 -27.11
N GLU A 14 -67.81 14.23 -27.59
CA GLU A 14 -67.20 12.98 -28.11
C GLU A 14 -66.31 12.22 -27.11
N THR A 15 -66.27 12.56 -25.82
CA THR A 15 -65.48 11.75 -24.87
C THR A 15 -66.04 11.61 -23.45
N THR A 16 -67.38 11.65 -23.32
CA THR A 16 -68.07 11.07 -22.16
C THR A 16 -68.32 9.59 -22.39
N GLY A 17 -67.40 8.74 -21.89
CA GLY A 17 -67.60 7.30 -21.99
C GLY A 17 -66.46 6.46 -21.41
N ARG A 18 -66.29 6.49 -20.08
CA ARG A 18 -65.97 5.33 -19.21
C ARG A 18 -65.51 5.82 -17.82
N THR A 19 -66.46 5.84 -16.91
CA THR A 19 -66.22 5.73 -15.47
C THR A 19 -65.70 4.33 -15.16
N ASN A 20 -64.58 4.23 -14.44
CA ASN A 20 -64.46 3.30 -13.32
C ASN A 20 -63.27 3.61 -12.39
N THR A 21 -63.66 3.94 -11.15
CA THR A 21 -63.01 3.65 -9.86
C THR A 21 -61.57 4.11 -9.62
N LEU A 22 -61.47 5.25 -8.93
CA LEU A 22 -60.39 5.63 -8.04
C LEU A 22 -60.55 4.94 -6.67
N THR A 23 -59.52 4.22 -6.24
CA THR A 23 -59.13 3.97 -4.84
C THR A 23 -57.60 3.84 -4.89
N SER A 24 -56.75 4.58 -4.17
CA SER A 24 -56.86 5.16 -2.84
C SER A 24 -55.98 6.40 -2.68
N SER A 25 -56.53 7.40 -1.99
CA SER A 25 -55.90 8.44 -1.16
C SER A 25 -54.39 8.30 -0.85
N LEU A 26 -53.60 9.28 -1.28
CA LEU A 26 -52.53 9.91 -0.50
C LEU A 26 -52.51 11.41 -0.81
N ALA A 27 -52.66 12.23 0.24
CA ALA A 27 -52.52 13.68 0.17
C ALA A 27 -51.04 14.07 0.21
N ASP A 28 -50.53 14.64 -0.88
CA ASP A 28 -49.68 15.86 -0.96
C ASP A 28 -49.03 15.95 -2.36
N GLY A 29 -49.27 17.05 -3.08
CA GLY A 29 -48.55 17.46 -4.30
C GLY A 29 -48.34 16.41 -5.40
N SER A 30 -49.39 16.03 -6.15
CA SER A 30 -49.28 14.99 -7.19
C SER A 30 -48.35 15.38 -8.34
N LEU A 31 -47.38 14.52 -8.64
CA LEU A 31 -46.48 14.61 -9.80
C LEU A 31 -47.10 13.88 -11.01
N ARG A 32 -46.99 14.46 -12.22
CA ARG A 32 -47.43 13.84 -13.48
C ARG A 32 -46.23 13.57 -14.39
N ALA A 33 -46.18 12.40 -15.04
CA ALA A 33 -45.14 12.08 -16.01
C ALA A 33 -45.15 13.04 -17.20
N VAL A 34 -43.98 13.52 -17.63
CA VAL A 34 -43.85 14.31 -18.87
C VAL A 34 -44.25 13.43 -20.04
N ARG A 35 -45.14 13.91 -20.93
CA ARG A 35 -45.45 13.20 -22.19
C ARG A 35 -44.24 13.29 -23.12
N GLY A 36 -43.46 12.22 -23.18
CA GLY A 36 -42.31 12.06 -24.06
C GLY A 36 -42.56 10.99 -25.15
N PRO A 37 -41.66 10.88 -26.14
CA PRO A 37 -41.80 9.93 -27.22
C PRO A 37 -41.82 8.48 -26.68
N LYS A 38 -42.66 7.63 -27.27
CA LYS A 38 -42.78 6.20 -26.92
C LYS A 38 -41.40 5.52 -26.94
N PRO A 39 -41.14 4.55 -26.04
CA PRO A 39 -39.88 3.81 -26.01
C PRO A 39 -39.55 3.19 -27.37
N SER A 40 -38.28 3.25 -27.75
CA SER A 40 -37.76 2.88 -29.07
C SER A 40 -37.56 1.38 -29.29
N ALA A 41 -37.93 0.51 -28.34
CA ALA A 41 -37.82 -0.94 -28.47
C ALA A 41 -38.98 -1.68 -27.75
N PRO A 42 -39.47 -2.83 -28.25
CA PRO A 42 -40.69 -3.46 -27.75
C PRO A 42 -40.59 -4.21 -26.40
N ASP A 43 -39.37 -4.48 -25.89
CA ASP A 43 -39.17 -5.48 -24.83
C ASP A 43 -38.54 -4.94 -23.52
N GLU A 44 -38.40 -3.62 -23.33
CA GLU A 44 -37.99 -3.07 -22.02
C GLU A 44 -39.20 -2.58 -21.21
N PRO A 45 -39.40 -3.06 -19.96
CA PRO A 45 -40.50 -2.58 -19.12
C PRO A 45 -40.27 -1.10 -18.78
N ALA A 46 -41.11 -0.23 -19.35
CA ALA A 46 -41.07 1.20 -19.10
C ALA A 46 -41.29 1.50 -17.61
N CYS A 47 -40.53 2.45 -17.05
CA CYS A 47 -40.63 2.82 -15.64
C CYS A 47 -42.10 3.15 -15.26
N PRO A 48 -42.69 2.53 -14.23
CA PRO A 48 -44.11 2.71 -13.88
C PRO A 48 -44.44 4.12 -13.38
N ILE A 49 -43.42 4.92 -13.05
CA ILE A 49 -43.57 6.28 -12.53
C ILE A 49 -43.55 7.32 -13.65
N CYS A 50 -42.57 7.26 -14.56
CA CYS A 50 -42.43 8.26 -15.64
C CYS A 50 -42.79 7.74 -17.04
N GLY A 51 -43.18 6.47 -17.18
CA GLY A 51 -43.47 5.86 -18.49
C GLY A 51 -42.26 5.80 -19.42
N GLY A 52 -41.03 5.85 -18.89
CA GLY A 52 -39.79 5.82 -19.66
C GLY A 52 -39.21 7.19 -20.05
N THR A 53 -39.85 8.30 -19.68
CA THR A 53 -39.39 9.65 -20.07
C THR A 53 -38.32 10.25 -19.16
N GLY A 54 -38.20 9.72 -17.94
CA GLY A 54 -37.19 10.12 -16.95
C GLY A 54 -37.45 11.45 -16.24
N TYR A 55 -38.57 12.13 -16.53
CA TYR A 55 -38.94 13.41 -15.92
C TYR A 55 -40.44 13.48 -15.55
N MET A 56 -40.76 14.27 -14.54
CA MET A 56 -42.10 14.52 -14.02
C MET A 56 -42.36 16.03 -13.90
N LEU A 57 -43.62 16.45 -13.92
CA LEU A 57 -44.08 17.82 -13.70
C LEU A 57 -44.89 17.85 -12.40
N HIS A 58 -44.79 18.93 -11.64
CA HIS A 58 -45.73 19.14 -10.53
C HIS A 58 -47.10 19.55 -11.08
N ASP A 59 -48.16 18.89 -10.59
CA ASP A 59 -49.56 19.24 -10.90
C ASP A 59 -50.00 20.38 -9.97
N VAL A 60 -49.54 21.59 -10.30
CA VAL A 60 -49.82 22.83 -9.55
C VAL A 60 -50.64 23.81 -10.40
N PRO A 61 -51.34 24.80 -9.81
CA PRO A 61 -52.12 25.78 -10.57
C PRO A 61 -51.25 26.77 -11.37
N LEU A 62 -51.85 27.38 -12.41
CA LEU A 62 -51.26 28.49 -13.16
C LEU A 62 -50.91 29.65 -12.21
N GLY A 63 -49.63 30.03 -12.18
CA GLY A 63 -49.10 31.06 -11.27
C GLY A 63 -48.28 30.51 -10.09
N HIS A 64 -48.28 29.19 -9.86
CA HIS A 64 -47.37 28.56 -8.91
C HIS A 64 -45.92 28.58 -9.44
N PRO A 65 -44.89 28.84 -8.61
CA PRO A 65 -43.50 28.90 -9.05
C PRO A 65 -43.02 27.67 -9.82
N ASP A 66 -43.62 26.51 -9.54
CA ASP A 66 -43.22 25.22 -10.13
C ASP A 66 -44.14 24.74 -11.26
N PHE A 67 -45.09 25.58 -11.69
CA PHE A 67 -45.95 25.29 -12.83
C PHE A 67 -45.11 25.12 -14.11
N GLY A 68 -45.23 23.96 -14.76
CA GLY A 68 -44.51 23.66 -16.00
C GLY A 68 -43.01 23.33 -15.84
N LYS A 69 -42.48 23.29 -14.61
CA LYS A 69 -41.09 22.87 -14.37
C LYS A 69 -40.97 21.35 -14.37
N ALA A 70 -39.98 20.83 -15.09
CA ALA A 70 -39.66 19.41 -15.14
C ALA A 70 -38.65 19.02 -14.05
N PHE A 71 -38.99 17.96 -13.31
CA PHE A 71 -38.22 17.37 -12.22
C PHE A 71 -37.76 15.97 -12.63
N PRO A 72 -36.54 15.55 -12.31
CA PRO A 72 -36.05 14.22 -12.65
C PRO A 72 -36.83 13.14 -11.89
N CYS A 73 -37.21 12.07 -12.59
CA CYS A 73 -37.83 10.91 -11.98
C CYS A 73 -36.81 10.14 -11.12
N THR A 74 -37.27 9.48 -10.06
CA THR A 74 -36.44 8.59 -9.21
C THR A 74 -35.72 7.50 -10.01
N CYS A 75 -36.31 6.98 -11.10
CA CYS A 75 -35.65 6.03 -12.00
C CYS A 75 -34.43 6.63 -12.73
N GLN A 76 -34.45 7.93 -13.03
CA GLN A 76 -33.32 8.63 -13.59
C GLN A 76 -32.22 8.83 -12.54
N SER A 77 -32.60 9.04 -11.28
CA SER A 77 -31.66 9.06 -10.16
C SER A 77 -31.00 7.69 -9.95
N GLN A 78 -31.75 6.59 -10.03
CA GLN A 78 -31.24 5.21 -9.97
C GLN A 78 -30.33 4.87 -11.17
N ALA A 79 -30.74 5.21 -12.39
CA ALA A 79 -29.91 4.99 -13.58
C ALA A 79 -28.62 5.85 -13.57
N ARG A 80 -28.70 7.11 -13.09
CA ARG A 80 -27.54 7.99 -12.93
C ARG A 80 -26.61 7.50 -11.83
N SER A 81 -27.14 7.02 -10.70
CA SER A 81 -26.32 6.45 -9.62
C SER A 81 -25.64 5.16 -10.06
N ALA A 82 -26.32 4.27 -10.80
CA ALA A 82 -25.71 3.08 -11.38
C ALA A 82 -24.62 3.41 -12.41
N ARG A 83 -24.86 4.35 -13.34
CA ARG A 83 -23.83 4.82 -14.29
C ARG A 83 -22.66 5.49 -13.60
N ARG A 84 -22.94 6.27 -12.54
CA ARG A 84 -21.92 6.91 -11.70
C ARG A 84 -21.09 5.87 -10.95
N LEU A 85 -21.72 4.84 -10.39
CA LEU A 85 -21.05 3.71 -9.75
C LEU A 85 -20.11 3.00 -10.75
N GLN A 86 -20.61 2.70 -11.94
CA GLN A 86 -19.83 2.03 -12.99
C GLN A 86 -18.66 2.89 -13.49
N ARG A 87 -18.83 4.21 -13.59
CA ARG A 87 -17.73 5.15 -13.94
C ARG A 87 -16.69 5.24 -12.82
N LEU A 88 -17.12 5.26 -11.56
CA LEU A 88 -16.24 5.26 -10.39
C LEU A 88 -15.47 3.95 -10.22
N GLN A 89 -16.08 2.80 -10.50
CA GLN A 89 -15.43 1.49 -10.49
C GLN A 89 -14.31 1.40 -11.55
N ARG A 90 -14.45 2.07 -12.69
CA ARG A 90 -13.38 2.14 -13.71
C ARG A 90 -12.21 3.04 -13.30
N LEU A 91 -12.45 4.00 -12.40
CA LEU A 91 -11.44 4.94 -11.92
C LEU A 91 -10.70 4.42 -10.67
N GLY A 92 -11.34 3.57 -9.87
CA GLY A 92 -10.74 2.99 -8.67
C GLY A 92 -9.92 1.73 -8.95
N SER A 93 -8.87 1.52 -8.16
CA SER A 93 -7.97 0.36 -8.26
C SER A 93 -8.51 -0.92 -7.60
N LEU A 94 -9.84 -1.02 -7.41
CA LEU A 94 -10.45 -2.10 -6.61
C LEU A 94 -10.40 -3.47 -7.28
N ASN A 95 -10.34 -3.54 -8.61
CA ASN A 95 -10.27 -4.83 -9.33
C ASN A 95 -9.05 -5.69 -8.91
N THR A 96 -8.00 -5.06 -8.35
CA THR A 96 -6.80 -5.73 -7.80
C THR A 96 -6.89 -6.03 -6.31
N LEU A 97 -7.94 -5.56 -5.62
CA LEU A 97 -8.14 -5.62 -4.17
C LEU A 97 -9.47 -6.30 -3.78
N ASP A 98 -10.20 -6.91 -4.72
CA ASP A 98 -11.48 -7.61 -4.48
C ASP A 98 -11.38 -8.69 -3.39
N GLN A 99 -10.19 -9.27 -3.19
CA GLN A 99 -9.95 -10.30 -2.18
C GLN A 99 -9.74 -9.73 -0.77
N LEU A 100 -9.52 -8.42 -0.62
CA LEU A 100 -9.31 -7.74 0.66
C LEU A 100 -10.67 -7.41 1.29
N THR A 101 -11.31 -8.42 1.88
CA THR A 101 -12.59 -8.30 2.58
C THR A 101 -12.41 -8.48 4.08
N PHE A 102 -13.43 -8.13 4.88
CA PHE A 102 -13.42 -8.39 6.32
C PHE A 102 -13.29 -9.89 6.64
N ALA A 103 -13.84 -10.77 5.79
CA ALA A 103 -13.77 -12.22 5.97
C ALA A 103 -12.34 -12.79 5.86
N HIS A 104 -11.49 -12.16 5.06
CA HIS A 104 -10.09 -12.58 4.89
C HIS A 104 -9.12 -11.81 5.80
N PHE A 105 -9.60 -10.84 6.57
CA PHE A 105 -8.78 -10.17 7.56
C PHE A 105 -8.70 -11.03 8.82
N VAL A 106 -7.50 -11.23 9.36
CA VAL A 106 -7.31 -11.97 10.61
C VAL A 106 -7.07 -10.96 11.75
N PRO A 107 -8.08 -10.68 12.59
CA PRO A 107 -7.99 -9.66 13.65
C PRO A 107 -7.18 -10.16 14.86
N GLU A 108 -7.00 -11.48 15.00
CA GLU A 108 -6.34 -12.11 16.16
C GLU A 108 -5.22 -13.07 15.73
N PRO A 109 -4.16 -12.55 15.10
CA PRO A 109 -3.01 -13.36 14.77
C PRO A 109 -2.35 -13.93 16.04
N HIS A 110 -2.23 -15.26 16.10
CA HIS A 110 -1.66 -16.00 17.23
C HIS A 110 -0.20 -15.63 17.57
N HIS A 111 0.49 -14.91 16.69
CA HIS A 111 1.90 -14.54 16.83
C HIS A 111 2.11 -13.15 17.45
N LEU A 112 1.04 -12.41 17.77
CA LEU A 112 1.14 -11.08 18.39
C LEU A 112 0.95 -11.12 19.91
N SER A 113 1.52 -10.12 20.59
CA SER A 113 1.27 -9.93 22.02
C SER A 113 -0.19 -9.56 22.29
N PRO A 114 -0.75 -9.87 23.47
CA PRO A 114 -2.15 -9.58 23.80
C PRO A 114 -2.56 -8.12 23.56
N ASP A 115 -1.70 -7.16 23.90
CA ASP A 115 -1.95 -5.72 23.68
C ASP A 115 -2.08 -5.37 22.19
N ARG A 116 -1.27 -6.01 21.33
CA ARG A 116 -1.30 -5.79 19.88
C ARG A 116 -2.50 -6.48 19.23
N ILE A 117 -2.89 -7.65 19.73
CA ILE A 117 -4.14 -8.31 19.33
C ILE A 117 -5.32 -7.42 19.67
N GLN A 118 -5.37 -6.86 20.88
CA GLN A 118 -6.44 -5.95 21.30
C GLN A 118 -6.49 -4.69 20.43
N ASN A 119 -5.33 -4.09 20.12
CA ASN A 119 -5.24 -2.94 19.22
C ASN A 119 -5.73 -3.29 17.80
N LEU A 120 -5.32 -4.43 17.23
CA LEU A 120 -5.73 -4.83 15.89
C LEU A 120 -7.23 -5.18 15.82
N ARG A 121 -7.76 -5.84 16.86
CA ARG A 121 -9.20 -6.08 17.01
C ARG A 121 -9.97 -4.76 17.06
N GLY A 122 -9.49 -3.78 17.84
CA GLY A 122 -10.08 -2.45 17.88
C GLY A 122 -10.08 -1.75 16.51
N ALA A 123 -9.01 -1.89 15.72
CA ALA A 123 -8.93 -1.34 14.36
C ALA A 123 -9.97 -2.00 13.44
N TYR A 124 -10.09 -3.33 13.54
CA TYR A 124 -11.05 -4.12 12.79
C TYR A 124 -12.51 -3.77 13.14
N GLU A 125 -12.83 -3.68 14.44
CA GLU A 125 -14.17 -3.30 14.92
C GLU A 125 -14.54 -1.90 14.47
N THR A 126 -13.60 -0.94 14.58
CA THR A 126 -13.78 0.43 14.10
C THR A 126 -14.04 0.46 12.58
N ALA A 127 -13.27 -0.30 11.80
CA ALA A 127 -13.47 -0.39 10.35
C ALA A 127 -14.84 -0.99 10.01
N LEU A 128 -15.28 -2.02 10.73
CA LEU A 128 -16.56 -2.67 10.52
C LEU A 128 -17.73 -1.73 10.85
N GLU A 129 -17.65 -1.00 11.96
CA GLU A 129 -18.64 0.01 12.35
C GLU A 129 -18.74 1.11 11.28
N PHE A 130 -17.60 1.63 10.82
CA PHE A 130 -17.56 2.66 9.77
C PHE A 130 -18.12 2.14 8.43
N ALA A 131 -17.90 0.87 8.08
CA ALA A 131 -18.49 0.29 6.87
C ALA A 131 -20.03 0.19 6.96
N GLN A 132 -20.57 -0.06 8.15
CA GLN A 132 -22.02 -0.10 8.36
C GLN A 132 -22.64 1.31 8.36
N ARG A 133 -21.95 2.27 9.00
CA ARG A 133 -22.41 3.66 9.16
C ARG A 133 -21.25 4.61 8.87
N PRO A 134 -20.98 4.94 7.59
CA PRO A 134 -19.89 5.82 7.24
C PRO A 134 -20.29 7.25 7.60
N GLU A 135 -19.84 7.70 8.76
CA GLU A 135 -20.01 9.06 9.27
C GLU A 135 -18.65 9.62 9.66
N GLY A 136 -18.42 10.90 9.36
CA GLY A 136 -17.12 11.52 9.61
C GLY A 136 -15.99 10.82 8.84
N TRP A 137 -14.79 10.90 9.39
CA TRP A 137 -13.57 10.41 8.76
C TRP A 137 -12.93 9.34 9.62
N LEU A 138 -12.39 8.32 8.96
CA LEU A 138 -11.61 7.27 9.62
C LEU A 138 -10.17 7.35 9.14
N PHE A 139 -9.25 7.51 10.07
CA PHE A 139 -7.84 7.68 9.77
C PHE A 139 -7.01 6.55 10.38
N PHE A 140 -6.39 5.73 9.53
CA PHE A 140 -5.47 4.67 9.95
C PHE A 140 -4.02 5.09 9.78
N SER A 141 -3.25 5.05 10.87
CA SER A 141 -1.79 5.22 10.83
C SER A 141 -1.09 3.96 11.31
N GLY A 142 0.11 3.67 10.81
CA GLY A 142 0.91 2.55 11.29
C GLY A 142 1.98 2.14 10.30
N VAL A 143 2.87 1.25 10.71
CA VAL A 143 3.98 0.74 9.88
C VAL A 143 3.49 0.01 8.62
N TYR A 144 4.38 -0.20 7.66
CA TYR A 144 4.02 -0.95 6.44
C TYR A 144 3.47 -2.33 6.76
N GLY A 145 2.48 -2.75 5.97
CA GLY A 145 1.92 -4.09 6.05
C GLY A 145 1.15 -4.45 7.33
N CYS A 146 0.88 -3.51 8.24
CA CYS A 146 0.07 -3.77 9.44
C CYS A 146 -1.45 -3.92 9.18
N GLY A 147 -1.89 -3.97 7.91
CA GLY A 147 -3.28 -4.22 7.54
C GLY A 147 -4.14 -2.98 7.24
N LYS A 148 -3.59 -1.75 7.25
CA LYS A 148 -4.35 -0.51 6.96
C LYS A 148 -5.07 -0.54 5.60
N THR A 149 -4.33 -0.83 4.53
CA THR A 149 -4.87 -0.94 3.16
C THR A 149 -5.93 -2.02 3.07
N HIS A 150 -5.74 -3.15 3.77
CA HIS A 150 -6.74 -4.23 3.83
C HIS A 150 -8.03 -3.74 4.48
N LEU A 151 -7.95 -3.15 5.68
CA LEU A 151 -9.15 -2.62 6.36
C LEU A 151 -9.85 -1.55 5.52
N ALA A 152 -9.09 -0.65 4.89
CA ALA A 152 -9.63 0.39 4.02
C ALA A 152 -10.31 -0.19 2.76
N ALA A 153 -9.73 -1.21 2.13
CA ALA A 153 -10.32 -1.93 1.01
C ALA A 153 -11.56 -2.73 1.44
N ALA A 154 -11.53 -3.37 2.62
CA ALA A 154 -12.64 -4.11 3.18
C ALA A 154 -13.87 -3.23 3.43
N ILE A 155 -13.65 -1.99 3.91
CA ILE A 155 -14.72 -0.98 4.02
C ILE A 155 -15.31 -0.69 2.63
N ALA A 156 -14.47 -0.42 1.62
CA ALA A 156 -14.94 -0.13 0.27
C ALA A 156 -15.75 -1.28 -0.33
N ASN A 157 -15.24 -2.51 -0.22
CA ASN A 157 -15.86 -3.73 -0.72
C ASN A 157 -17.23 -3.98 -0.06
N ALA A 158 -17.31 -3.88 1.27
CA ALA A 158 -18.57 -4.05 2.00
C ALA A 158 -19.66 -3.05 1.55
N ARG A 159 -19.28 -1.81 1.22
CA ARG A 159 -20.22 -0.78 0.72
C ARG A 159 -20.68 -1.06 -0.70
N LEU A 160 -19.77 -1.49 -1.56
CA LEU A 160 -20.08 -1.85 -2.94
C LEU A 160 -21.00 -3.08 -3.01
N GLU A 161 -20.79 -4.08 -2.15
CA GLU A 161 -21.67 -5.25 -2.01
C GLU A 161 -23.11 -4.85 -1.62
N GLN A 162 -23.25 -3.78 -0.83
CA GLN A 162 -24.56 -3.19 -0.47
C GLN A 162 -25.14 -2.27 -1.56
N GLY A 163 -24.49 -2.18 -2.73
CA GLY A 163 -24.91 -1.32 -3.84
C GLY A 163 -24.66 0.17 -3.60
N GLN A 164 -23.83 0.51 -2.61
CA GLN A 164 -23.56 1.90 -2.22
C GLN A 164 -22.23 2.37 -2.81
N PRO A 165 -22.18 3.57 -3.44
CA PRO A 165 -20.97 4.02 -4.11
C PRO A 165 -19.80 4.30 -3.16
N ALA A 166 -18.69 3.63 -3.40
CA ALA A 166 -17.39 3.87 -2.79
C ALA A 166 -16.32 4.01 -3.87
N LEU A 167 -15.33 4.88 -3.63
CA LEU A 167 -14.18 5.05 -4.51
C LEU A 167 -12.91 4.84 -3.69
N PHE A 168 -12.09 3.87 -4.09
CA PHE A 168 -10.78 3.60 -3.51
C PHE A 168 -9.69 4.04 -4.46
N LEU A 169 -8.77 4.86 -3.98
CA LEU A 169 -7.66 5.42 -4.73
C LEU A 169 -6.39 5.37 -3.91
N VAL A 170 -5.31 4.90 -4.54
CA VAL A 170 -3.95 5.07 -4.04
C VAL A 170 -3.51 6.50 -4.37
N VAL A 171 -3.02 7.25 -3.37
CA VAL A 171 -2.75 8.69 -3.52
C VAL A 171 -1.73 9.00 -4.63
N PRO A 172 -0.58 8.30 -4.75
CA PRO A 172 0.32 8.44 -5.90
C PRO A 172 -0.39 8.31 -7.25
N ASP A 173 -1.18 7.25 -7.45
CA ASP A 173 -1.88 6.99 -8.71
C ASP A 173 -2.91 8.08 -9.04
N LEU A 174 -3.64 8.58 -8.03
CA LEU A 174 -4.56 9.70 -8.20
C LEU A 174 -3.84 10.95 -8.71
N LEU A 175 -2.69 11.28 -8.12
CA LEU A 175 -1.91 12.46 -8.51
C LEU A 175 -1.36 12.32 -9.93
N ASP A 176 -0.90 11.13 -10.31
CA ASP A 176 -0.43 10.84 -11.67
C ASP A 176 -1.56 10.93 -12.70
N HIS A 177 -2.75 10.39 -12.39
CA HIS A 177 -3.94 10.54 -13.24
C HIS A 177 -4.35 12.00 -13.42
N LEU A 178 -4.39 12.76 -12.32
CA LEU A 178 -4.68 14.20 -12.37
C LEU A 178 -3.63 14.94 -13.20
N ARG A 179 -2.35 14.57 -13.11
CA ARG A 179 -1.27 15.17 -13.89
C ARG A 179 -1.37 14.84 -15.39
N ALA A 180 -1.77 13.62 -15.73
CA ALA A 180 -1.92 13.17 -17.13
C ALA A 180 -3.05 13.92 -17.87
N THR A 181 -4.11 14.32 -17.16
CA THR A 181 -5.24 15.06 -17.76
C THR A 181 -4.92 16.50 -18.18
N PHE A 182 -3.75 17.06 -17.81
CA PHE A 182 -3.26 18.34 -18.35
C PHE A 182 -2.72 18.23 -19.80
N GLY A 183 -2.61 17.02 -20.35
CA GLY A 183 -2.18 16.81 -21.73
C GLY A 183 -3.24 17.26 -22.76
N PRO A 184 -2.84 17.84 -23.91
CA PRO A 184 -3.76 18.38 -24.93
C PRO A 184 -4.62 17.33 -25.68
N GLN A 185 -4.56 16.04 -25.27
CA GLN A 185 -5.25 14.91 -25.91
C GLN A 185 -6.20 14.15 -24.96
N SER A 186 -6.50 14.65 -23.77
CA SER A 186 -7.38 13.92 -22.83
C SER A 186 -8.86 14.09 -23.17
N GLU A 187 -9.59 12.96 -23.32
CA GLU A 187 -11.04 12.95 -23.61
C GLU A 187 -11.92 13.32 -22.39
N THR A 188 -11.37 13.23 -21.17
CA THR A 188 -12.05 13.63 -19.93
C THR A 188 -11.38 14.87 -19.37
N SER A 189 -12.15 15.95 -19.16
CA SER A 189 -11.59 17.16 -18.59
C SER A 189 -11.11 16.90 -17.15
N TYR A 190 -9.95 17.47 -16.83
CA TYR A 190 -9.38 17.46 -15.48
C TYR A 190 -10.42 17.80 -14.40
N ASP A 191 -11.26 18.80 -14.67
CA ASP A 191 -12.29 19.29 -13.76
C ASP A 191 -13.38 18.25 -13.47
N GLU A 192 -13.80 17.47 -14.48
CA GLU A 192 -14.78 16.41 -14.28
C GLU A 192 -14.27 15.28 -13.39
N LEU A 193 -13.01 14.86 -13.59
CA LEU A 193 -12.39 13.80 -12.80
C LEU A 193 -12.23 14.25 -11.34
N PHE A 194 -11.67 15.44 -11.13
CA PHE A 194 -11.46 15.98 -9.80
C PHE A 194 -12.77 16.15 -9.04
N GLU A 195 -13.83 16.64 -9.71
CA GLU A 195 -15.14 16.79 -9.10
C GLU A 195 -15.79 15.45 -8.73
N GLN A 196 -15.58 14.42 -9.55
CA GLN A 196 -16.06 13.06 -9.24
C GLN A 196 -15.40 12.52 -7.97
N VAL A 197 -14.07 12.62 -7.85
CA VAL A 197 -13.34 12.19 -6.64
C VAL A 197 -13.81 12.99 -5.42
N ARG A 198 -13.92 14.31 -5.58
CA ARG A 198 -14.29 15.24 -4.51
C ARG A 198 -15.70 15.04 -3.96
N SER A 199 -16.67 14.71 -4.81
CA SER A 199 -18.09 14.58 -4.47
C SER A 199 -18.57 13.13 -4.26
N THR A 200 -17.67 12.14 -4.29
CA THR A 200 -18.08 10.74 -4.08
C THR A 200 -18.63 10.51 -2.66
N PRO A 201 -19.72 9.73 -2.49
CA PRO A 201 -20.34 9.46 -1.19
C PRO A 201 -19.37 8.89 -0.16
N LEU A 202 -18.52 7.94 -0.54
CA LEU A 202 -17.43 7.43 0.27
C LEU A 202 -16.13 7.43 -0.52
N LEU A 203 -15.11 8.11 0.00
CA LEU A 203 -13.78 8.14 -0.59
C LEU A 203 -12.78 7.46 0.34
N ILE A 204 -11.98 6.55 -0.21
CA ILE A 204 -10.86 5.91 0.45
C ILE A 204 -9.58 6.39 -0.23
N LEU A 205 -8.70 7.03 0.54
CA LEU A 205 -7.38 7.48 0.11
C LEU A 205 -6.32 6.63 0.80
N ASP A 206 -5.70 5.74 0.02
CA ASP A 206 -4.66 4.84 0.51
C ASP A 206 -3.26 5.46 0.33
N ASP A 207 -2.37 5.19 1.28
CA ASP A 207 -0.97 5.65 1.29
C ASP A 207 -0.80 7.18 1.16
N LEU A 208 -1.61 7.94 1.92
CA LEU A 208 -1.46 9.38 2.04
C LEU A 208 -0.10 9.72 2.65
N GLY A 209 0.78 10.30 1.83
CA GLY A 209 2.14 10.70 2.21
C GLY A 209 3.22 10.09 1.32
N ALA A 210 3.00 8.94 0.70
CA ALA A 210 4.01 8.22 -0.10
C ALA A 210 4.47 8.91 -1.40
N HIS A 211 4.03 10.14 -1.66
CA HIS A 211 4.37 10.92 -2.87
C HIS A 211 5.53 11.88 -2.61
N ASN A 212 6.39 12.07 -3.60
CA ASN A 212 7.38 13.15 -3.57
C ASN A 212 6.63 14.49 -3.45
N ALA A 213 6.90 15.25 -2.39
CA ALA A 213 6.21 16.46 -1.96
C ALA A 213 6.31 17.64 -2.97
N SER A 214 5.72 17.49 -4.15
CA SER A 214 5.57 18.61 -5.07
C SER A 214 4.53 19.59 -4.50
N PRO A 215 4.76 20.91 -4.54
CA PRO A 215 3.79 21.91 -4.07
C PRO A 215 2.40 21.74 -4.73
N TRP A 216 2.37 21.29 -5.98
CA TRP A 216 1.14 20.99 -6.71
C TRP A 216 0.35 19.84 -6.07
N ALA A 217 1.01 18.73 -5.72
CA ALA A 217 0.35 17.58 -5.08
C ALA A 217 -0.26 17.97 -3.74
N THR A 218 0.51 18.69 -2.91
CA THR A 218 0.04 19.19 -1.61
C THR A 218 -1.18 20.09 -1.75
N GLU A 219 -1.17 21.02 -2.69
CA GLU A 219 -2.29 21.93 -2.92
C GLU A 219 -3.54 21.17 -3.41
N LYS A 220 -3.39 20.16 -4.28
CA LYS A 220 -4.52 19.35 -4.75
C LYS A 220 -5.11 18.46 -3.67
N LEU A 221 -4.28 17.83 -2.85
CA LEU A 221 -4.73 17.07 -1.70
C LEU A 221 -5.44 17.97 -0.69
N PHE A 222 -4.93 19.18 -0.45
CA PHE A 222 -5.59 20.16 0.41
C PHE A 222 -6.96 20.56 -0.15
N GLN A 223 -7.08 20.89 -1.43
CA GLN A 223 -8.36 21.23 -2.06
C GLN A 223 -9.40 20.10 -1.93
N LEU A 224 -8.96 18.85 -2.16
CA LEU A 224 -9.80 17.68 -2.04
C LEU A 224 -10.29 17.46 -0.59
N LEU A 225 -9.35 17.39 0.35
CA LEU A 225 -9.63 17.10 1.75
C LEU A 225 -10.43 18.23 2.42
N ASN A 226 -10.08 19.49 2.15
CA ASN A 226 -10.79 20.64 2.70
C ASN A 226 -12.25 20.70 2.23
N HIS A 227 -12.54 20.40 0.95
CA HIS A 227 -13.93 20.33 0.49
C HIS A 227 -14.71 19.23 1.20
N ARG A 228 -14.14 18.03 1.29
CA ARG A 228 -14.81 16.89 1.94
C ARG A 228 -15.04 17.12 3.43
N TYR A 229 -14.11 17.81 4.08
CA TYR A 229 -14.22 18.21 5.48
C TYR A 229 -15.39 19.18 5.66
N GLN A 230 -15.48 20.23 4.83
CA GLN A 230 -16.58 21.21 4.89
C GLN A 230 -17.94 20.59 4.57
N ALA A 231 -17.98 19.68 3.60
CA ALA A 231 -19.20 18.98 3.19
C ALA A 231 -19.55 17.78 4.11
N LYS A 232 -18.75 17.50 5.14
CA LYS A 232 -18.88 16.34 6.04
C LYS A 232 -19.04 15.00 5.30
N LEU A 233 -18.33 14.85 4.18
CA LEU A 233 -18.40 13.64 3.36
C LEU A 233 -17.53 12.52 3.95
N PRO A 234 -18.06 11.29 4.08
CA PRO A 234 -17.34 10.17 4.67
C PRO A 234 -16.03 9.85 3.96
N THR A 235 -14.93 9.80 4.69
CA THR A 235 -13.59 9.62 4.10
C THR A 235 -12.75 8.68 4.94
N VAL A 236 -12.18 7.64 4.32
CA VAL A 236 -11.18 6.76 4.95
C VAL A 236 -9.81 7.16 4.40
N ILE A 237 -8.84 7.27 5.29
CA ILE A 237 -7.47 7.64 4.92
C ILE A 237 -6.52 6.66 5.60
N THR A 238 -5.55 6.15 4.85
CA THR A 238 -4.42 5.39 5.42
C THR A 238 -3.13 6.18 5.21
N THR A 239 -2.21 6.07 6.16
CA THR A 239 -0.86 6.61 6.02
C THR A 239 0.16 5.69 6.68
N ASN A 240 1.33 5.61 6.06
CA ASN A 240 2.55 5.03 6.60
C ASN A 240 3.49 6.11 7.20
N GLN A 241 3.16 7.39 7.03
CA GLN A 241 3.90 8.53 7.55
C GLN A 241 3.33 8.97 8.89
N ARG A 242 4.14 9.72 9.64
CA ARG A 242 3.66 10.31 10.88
C ARG A 242 2.87 11.58 10.57
N LEU A 243 1.86 11.88 11.40
CA LEU A 243 1.02 13.08 11.22
C LEU A 243 1.82 14.40 11.22
N ASP A 244 2.98 14.42 11.90
CA ASP A 244 3.88 15.55 11.94
C ASP A 244 4.68 15.79 10.65
N GLU A 245 4.75 14.79 9.78
CA GLU A 245 5.38 14.88 8.46
C GLU A 245 4.41 15.35 7.37
N LEU A 246 3.09 15.28 7.65
CA LEU A 246 2.07 15.80 6.76
C LEU A 246 2.09 17.33 6.73
N ASP A 247 1.70 17.89 5.59
CA ASP A 247 1.54 19.34 5.43
C ASP A 247 0.72 19.93 6.60
N PRO A 248 1.16 21.04 7.22
CA PRO A 248 0.49 21.60 8.39
C PRO A 248 -1.01 21.88 8.18
N ARG A 249 -1.43 22.25 6.97
CA ARG A 249 -2.83 22.53 6.65
C ARG A 249 -3.65 21.23 6.57
N LEU A 250 -3.06 20.16 6.05
CA LEU A 250 -3.66 18.83 6.06
C LEU A 250 -3.76 18.28 7.49
N ARG A 251 -2.65 18.35 8.24
CA ARG A 251 -2.58 17.91 9.63
C ARG A 251 -3.65 18.56 10.50
N SER A 252 -3.87 19.86 10.34
CA SER A 252 -4.90 20.59 11.11
C SER A 252 -6.31 20.05 10.89
N ARG A 253 -6.63 19.53 9.69
CA ARG A 253 -7.93 18.92 9.41
C ARG A 253 -8.01 17.48 9.92
N LEU A 254 -6.91 16.73 9.82
CA LEU A 254 -6.82 15.33 10.21
C LEU A 254 -6.80 15.13 11.74
N LEU A 255 -6.41 16.15 12.49
CA LEU A 255 -6.40 16.14 13.97
C LEU A 255 -7.72 16.60 14.60
N ASP A 256 -8.71 16.95 13.80
CA ASP A 256 -10.02 17.34 14.32
C ASP A 256 -10.78 16.11 14.84
N THR A 257 -10.79 15.93 16.16
CA THR A 257 -11.42 14.80 16.83
C THR A 257 -12.95 14.79 16.78
N GLU A 258 -13.59 15.91 16.41
CA GLU A 258 -15.04 15.93 16.22
C GLU A 258 -15.47 15.26 14.92
N VAL A 259 -14.58 15.27 13.91
CA VAL A 259 -14.86 14.75 12.57
C VAL A 259 -14.06 13.49 12.28
N VAL A 260 -12.85 13.36 12.82
CA VAL A 260 -11.89 12.31 12.49
C VAL A 260 -11.72 11.36 13.67
N GLN A 261 -12.09 10.11 13.44
CA GLN A 261 -11.71 9.00 14.29
C GLN A 261 -10.33 8.50 13.89
N PHE A 262 -9.34 8.77 14.75
CA PHE A 262 -7.95 8.37 14.52
C PHE A 262 -7.66 7.01 15.18
N PHE A 263 -7.11 6.07 14.40
CA PHE A 263 -6.70 4.76 14.90
C PHE A 263 -5.26 4.44 14.48
N SER A 264 -4.38 4.26 15.47
CA SER A 264 -3.01 3.82 15.23
C SER A 264 -2.90 2.31 15.36
N ILE A 265 -2.52 1.63 14.27
CA ILE A 265 -2.30 0.19 14.22
C ILE A 265 -0.84 -0.11 14.57
N ILE A 266 -0.65 -0.77 15.71
CA ILE A 266 0.67 -1.09 16.30
C ILE A 266 1.08 -2.55 15.97
N ALA A 267 0.31 -3.24 15.12
CA ALA A 267 0.67 -4.55 14.60
C ALA A 267 1.92 -4.46 13.68
N PRO A 268 2.84 -5.42 13.74
CA PRO A 268 3.96 -5.52 12.79
C PRO A 268 3.44 -5.87 11.38
N ASP A 269 4.31 -5.81 10.37
CA ASP A 269 3.97 -6.19 9.01
C ASP A 269 3.40 -7.62 8.96
N TYR A 270 2.17 -7.79 8.49
CA TYR A 270 1.50 -9.08 8.32
C TYR A 270 2.24 -10.02 7.35
N ARG A 271 3.07 -9.45 6.46
CA ARG A 271 3.94 -10.18 5.52
C ARG A 271 5.19 -10.72 6.19
N ALA A 272 5.54 -10.20 7.36
CA ALA A 272 6.66 -10.66 8.17
C ALA A 272 6.12 -11.61 9.25
N GLY A 273 6.15 -12.91 8.96
CA GLY A 273 5.96 -13.91 10.00
C GLY A 273 7.05 -13.77 11.09
N VAL A 274 6.59 -13.75 12.35
CA VAL A 274 7.36 -13.97 13.59
C VAL A 274 8.41 -12.91 14.00
N SER A 275 7.96 -12.05 14.93
CA SER A 275 8.62 -11.58 16.17
C SER A 275 9.91 -10.73 16.17
N SER A 276 9.89 -9.81 17.14
CA SER A 276 10.92 -8.91 17.69
C SER A 276 11.25 -7.69 16.83
N THR A 277 11.44 -6.55 17.48
CA THR A 277 11.79 -5.24 16.89
C THR A 277 13.12 -5.22 16.12
N ALA A 278 13.86 -6.33 16.08
CA ALA A 278 14.94 -6.59 15.12
C ALA A 278 14.43 -6.88 13.69
N SER A 279 13.14 -7.24 13.55
CA SER A 279 12.46 -7.64 12.32
C SER A 279 12.22 -6.51 11.32
N ASP A 280 12.16 -5.24 11.75
CA ASP A 280 11.91 -4.14 10.81
C ASP A 280 13.14 -3.86 9.92
N LEU A 281 14.32 -4.29 10.37
CA LEU A 281 15.60 -4.13 9.68
C LEU A 281 16.13 -5.45 9.10
N SER A 282 15.73 -6.58 9.69
CA SER A 282 16.30 -7.87 9.35
C SER A 282 15.67 -8.39 8.05
N THR A 283 16.42 -8.37 6.96
CA THR A 283 16.01 -8.92 5.66
C THR A 283 16.14 -10.45 5.59
N LEU A 284 16.39 -11.11 6.73
CA LEU A 284 16.55 -12.58 6.82
C LEU A 284 15.34 -13.34 6.26
N SER A 285 14.12 -12.79 6.41
CA SER A 285 12.89 -13.38 5.90
C SER A 285 12.90 -13.59 4.39
N PHE A 286 13.55 -12.69 3.63
CA PHE A 286 13.73 -12.84 2.18
C PHE A 286 14.72 -13.95 1.80
N HIS A 287 15.50 -14.44 2.76
CA HIS A 287 16.56 -15.43 2.57
C HIS A 287 16.29 -16.76 3.29
N HIS A 288 15.04 -17.08 3.67
CA HIS A 288 14.68 -18.32 4.38
C HIS A 288 15.08 -19.63 3.65
N ASN A 289 15.23 -19.58 2.32
CA ASN A 289 15.65 -20.72 1.50
C ASN A 289 17.18 -20.83 1.34
N GLN A 290 17.94 -19.84 1.82
CA GLN A 290 19.40 -19.83 1.73
C GLN A 290 19.98 -20.50 2.97
N ARG A 291 20.26 -21.79 2.84
CA ARG A 291 20.70 -22.67 3.93
C ARG A 291 21.97 -23.40 3.53
N PHE A 292 22.62 -24.06 4.48
CA PHE A 292 23.85 -24.82 4.21
C PHE A 292 23.60 -26.02 3.31
N ASP A 293 22.46 -26.69 3.43
CA ASP A 293 22.04 -27.83 2.61
C ASP A 293 21.65 -27.42 1.18
N THR A 294 21.15 -26.19 0.99
CA THR A 294 20.78 -25.65 -0.34
C THR A 294 21.94 -25.02 -1.10
N PHE A 295 23.14 -24.95 -0.49
CA PHE A 295 24.32 -24.37 -1.13
C PHE A 295 25.10 -25.42 -1.95
N ASP A 296 25.26 -25.18 -3.25
CA ASP A 296 26.03 -26.07 -4.12
C ASP A 296 27.55 -25.88 -3.93
N ILE A 297 28.12 -26.74 -3.09
CA ILE A 297 29.55 -26.82 -2.80
C ILE A 297 30.33 -27.67 -3.83
N GLN A 298 29.64 -28.51 -4.61
CA GLN A 298 30.27 -29.48 -5.53
C GLN A 298 30.20 -29.03 -6.99
N ARG A 299 30.20 -27.72 -7.21
CA ARG A 299 30.21 -27.13 -8.55
C ARG A 299 31.21 -27.80 -9.48
N SER A 300 30.67 -28.48 -10.49
CA SER A 300 31.44 -29.22 -11.49
C SER A 300 32.15 -28.29 -12.48
N ASP A 301 31.69 -27.04 -12.58
CA ASP A 301 32.23 -26.02 -13.49
C ASP A 301 33.46 -25.27 -12.94
N LEU A 302 33.84 -25.51 -11.68
CA LEU A 302 34.98 -24.87 -11.03
C LEU A 302 36.30 -25.63 -11.24
N ALA A 303 37.40 -24.88 -11.30
CA ALA A 303 38.74 -25.45 -11.18
C ALA A 303 38.94 -26.06 -9.78
N GLU A 304 39.88 -26.99 -9.65
CA GLU A 304 40.12 -27.71 -8.39
C GLU A 304 40.50 -26.74 -7.25
N GLU A 305 41.31 -25.73 -7.52
CA GLU A 305 41.68 -24.69 -6.55
C GLU A 305 40.47 -23.86 -6.08
N GLU A 306 39.60 -23.46 -7.01
CA GLU A 306 38.37 -22.70 -6.71
C GLU A 306 37.39 -23.53 -5.88
N ARG A 307 37.25 -24.82 -6.20
CA ARG A 307 36.42 -25.76 -5.46
C ARG A 307 36.95 -25.99 -4.05
N GLN A 308 38.26 -26.19 -3.89
CA GLN A 308 38.89 -26.34 -2.57
C GLN A 308 38.75 -25.07 -1.74
N ASN A 309 38.91 -23.89 -2.34
CA ASN A 309 38.65 -22.61 -1.68
C ASN A 309 37.19 -22.53 -1.21
N LEU A 310 36.21 -22.80 -2.09
CA LEU A 310 34.79 -22.73 -1.73
C LEU A 310 34.43 -23.71 -0.62
N GLN A 311 34.97 -24.92 -0.63
CA GLN A 311 34.80 -25.90 0.44
C GLN A 311 35.40 -25.43 1.77
N LYS A 312 36.58 -24.81 1.73
CA LYS A 312 37.22 -24.24 2.92
C LYS A 312 36.37 -23.12 3.51
N VAL A 313 35.85 -22.21 2.68
CA VAL A 313 34.97 -21.11 3.12
C VAL A 313 33.67 -21.68 3.71
N PHE A 314 33.03 -22.62 3.02
CA PHE A 314 31.80 -23.26 3.49
C PHE A 314 31.98 -23.91 4.88
N ARG A 315 33.05 -24.69 5.07
CA ARG A 315 33.37 -25.30 6.38
C ARG A 315 33.69 -24.26 7.46
N ALA A 316 34.26 -23.11 7.09
CA ALA A 316 34.47 -22.02 8.04
C ALA A 316 33.15 -21.38 8.46
N CYS A 317 32.23 -21.16 7.52
CA CYS A 317 30.89 -20.66 7.80
C CYS A 317 30.09 -21.61 8.71
N GLN A 318 30.13 -22.92 8.47
CA GLN A 318 29.47 -23.91 9.34
C GLN A 318 30.01 -23.86 10.77
N ARG A 319 31.34 -23.90 10.94
CA ARG A 319 31.98 -23.80 12.27
C ARG A 319 31.63 -22.49 12.98
N PHE A 320 31.58 -21.38 12.24
CA PHE A 320 31.18 -20.09 12.79
C PHE A 320 29.71 -20.09 13.22
N ALA A 321 28.81 -20.74 12.47
CA ALA A 321 27.41 -20.86 12.84
C ALA A 321 27.20 -21.75 14.08
N GLU A 322 28.01 -22.81 14.23
CA GLU A 322 27.95 -23.69 15.40
C GLU A 322 28.48 -23.02 16.68
N SER A 323 29.55 -22.23 16.56
CA SER A 323 30.19 -21.55 17.69
C SER A 323 30.64 -20.14 17.27
N PRO A 324 29.71 -19.17 17.24
CA PRO A 324 29.99 -17.82 16.77
C PRO A 324 30.95 -17.10 17.73
N TYR A 325 32.16 -16.82 17.24
CA TYR A 325 33.19 -16.09 17.97
C TYR A 325 33.98 -15.18 17.03
N GLY A 326 34.18 -13.93 17.44
CA GLY A 326 34.89 -12.94 16.63
C GLY A 326 34.14 -12.60 15.35
N TRP A 327 34.88 -12.23 14.30
CA TRP A 327 34.29 -11.81 13.04
C TRP A 327 34.59 -12.80 11.91
N LEU A 328 33.65 -12.95 10.99
CA LEU A 328 33.81 -13.70 9.76
C LEU A 328 33.58 -12.77 8.57
N VAL A 329 34.61 -12.57 7.76
CA VAL A 329 34.54 -11.69 6.58
C VAL A 329 34.64 -12.52 5.31
N MET A 330 33.67 -12.36 4.41
CA MET A 330 33.64 -12.99 3.09
C MET A 330 33.80 -11.91 2.00
N ALA A 331 34.88 -11.98 1.25
CA ALA A 331 35.17 -11.06 0.15
C ALA A 331 35.20 -11.80 -1.18
N GLY A 332 34.63 -11.23 -2.24
CA GLY A 332 34.62 -11.91 -3.55
C GLY A 332 33.76 -11.21 -4.59
N THR A 333 33.81 -11.69 -5.83
CA THR A 333 33.05 -11.11 -6.95
C THR A 333 31.53 -11.25 -6.78
N TYR A 334 30.76 -10.51 -7.57
CA TYR A 334 29.30 -10.56 -7.50
C TYR A 334 28.76 -11.95 -7.83
N GLY A 335 27.77 -12.39 -7.04
CA GLY A 335 27.08 -13.66 -7.27
C GLY A 335 27.91 -14.92 -6.99
N CYS A 336 29.04 -14.85 -6.28
CA CYS A 336 29.82 -16.04 -5.88
C CYS A 336 29.29 -16.78 -4.64
N GLY A 337 28.16 -16.33 -4.06
CA GLY A 337 27.48 -17.01 -2.95
C GLY A 337 27.71 -16.43 -1.55
N LYS A 338 28.37 -15.27 -1.41
CA LYS A 338 28.61 -14.60 -0.11
C LYS A 338 27.32 -14.39 0.69
N THR A 339 26.33 -13.73 0.10
CA THR A 339 25.01 -13.48 0.72
C THR A 339 24.34 -14.78 1.13
N HIS A 340 24.41 -15.83 0.29
CA HIS A 340 23.84 -17.14 0.63
C HIS A 340 24.51 -17.73 1.86
N LEU A 341 25.84 -17.75 1.91
CA LEU A 341 26.56 -18.27 3.07
C LEU A 341 26.28 -17.43 4.33
N ALA A 342 26.19 -16.11 4.21
CA ALA A 342 25.85 -15.22 5.32
C ALA A 342 24.43 -15.46 5.84
N ALA A 343 23.46 -15.63 4.95
CA ALA A 343 22.09 -15.98 5.29
C ALA A 343 21.98 -17.39 5.88
N ALA A 344 22.75 -18.36 5.36
CA ALA A 344 22.79 -19.73 5.89
C ALA A 344 23.27 -19.77 7.35
N ILE A 345 24.28 -18.97 7.69
CA ILE A 345 24.73 -18.80 9.08
C ILE A 345 23.59 -18.21 9.93
N ALA A 346 22.94 -17.15 9.47
CA ALA A 346 21.86 -16.48 10.22
C ALA A 346 20.64 -17.40 10.45
N ASN A 347 20.23 -18.15 9.42
CA ASN A 347 19.16 -19.14 9.48
C ASN A 347 19.51 -20.27 10.45
N TYR A 348 20.73 -20.80 10.39
CA TYR A 348 21.20 -21.82 11.34
C TYR A 348 21.14 -21.32 12.79
N GLN A 349 21.58 -20.09 13.02
CA GLN A 349 21.53 -19.48 14.36
C GLN A 349 20.11 -19.32 14.89
N THR A 350 19.19 -18.92 14.02
CA THR A 350 17.80 -18.63 14.40
C THR A 350 16.97 -19.90 14.58
N GLU A 351 17.19 -20.90 13.74
CA GLU A 351 16.34 -22.10 13.70
C GLU A 351 16.87 -23.24 14.58
N GLU A 352 18.16 -23.55 14.46
CA GLU A 352 18.77 -24.68 15.19
C GLU A 352 19.19 -24.25 16.61
N MET A 353 19.86 -23.10 16.72
CA MET A 353 20.35 -22.60 18.00
C MET A 353 19.32 -21.76 18.77
N ARG A 354 18.17 -21.41 18.13
CA ARG A 354 17.12 -20.54 18.69
C ARG A 354 17.65 -19.23 19.25
N GLN A 355 18.67 -18.66 18.60
CA GLN A 355 19.29 -17.40 18.98
C GLN A 355 18.98 -16.32 17.96
N GLU A 356 18.81 -15.08 18.45
CA GLU A 356 18.52 -13.94 17.60
C GLU A 356 19.73 -13.57 16.72
N ALA A 357 19.50 -13.54 15.41
CA ALA A 357 20.43 -13.02 14.41
C ALA A 357 19.78 -11.89 13.61
N MET A 358 20.50 -10.76 13.47
CA MET A 358 20.06 -9.64 12.65
C MET A 358 20.83 -9.67 11.33
N PHE A 359 20.12 -9.85 10.23
CA PHE A 359 20.67 -9.82 8.88
C PHE A 359 20.26 -8.54 8.19
N VAL A 360 21.21 -7.67 7.84
CA VAL A 360 20.89 -6.39 7.21
C VAL A 360 21.85 -6.06 6.07
N VAL A 361 21.29 -5.49 5.00
CA VAL A 361 22.04 -4.93 3.88
C VAL A 361 22.52 -3.53 4.29
N VAL A 362 23.82 -3.24 4.12
CA VAL A 362 24.45 -2.02 4.66
C VAL A 362 23.76 -0.72 4.22
N PRO A 363 23.39 -0.51 2.94
CA PRO A 363 22.56 0.61 2.52
C PRO A 363 21.28 0.80 3.35
N ASP A 364 20.51 -0.28 3.58
CA ASP A 364 19.24 -0.24 4.32
C ASP A 364 19.46 0.09 5.80
N LEU A 365 20.53 -0.45 6.40
CA LEU A 365 20.95 -0.09 7.76
C LEU A 365 21.20 1.41 7.87
N LEU A 366 21.95 1.97 6.93
CA LEU A 366 22.31 3.39 6.95
C LEU A 366 21.08 4.26 6.77
N ASP A 367 20.16 3.93 5.87
CA ASP A 367 18.92 4.70 5.69
C ASP A 367 18.04 4.64 6.93
N HIS A 368 17.94 3.48 7.58
CA HIS A 368 17.22 3.33 8.85
C HIS A 368 17.84 4.17 9.98
N LEU A 369 19.17 4.18 10.10
CA LEU A 369 19.86 5.01 11.09
C LEU A 369 19.69 6.50 10.79
N ARG A 370 19.63 6.88 9.51
CA ARG A 370 19.41 8.26 9.08
C ARG A 370 18.02 8.75 9.47
N ALA A 371 17.01 7.90 9.35
CA ALA A 371 15.63 8.19 9.75
C ALA A 371 15.48 8.50 11.26
N ALA A 372 16.45 8.10 12.09
CA ALA A 372 16.44 8.35 13.53
C ALA A 372 17.02 9.72 13.94
N PHE A 373 17.64 10.47 13.02
CA PHE A 373 18.10 11.86 13.27
C PHE A 373 16.97 12.90 13.22
N SER A 374 15.74 12.47 12.92
CA SER A 374 14.56 13.33 12.98
C SER A 374 14.26 13.72 14.44
N PRO A 375 14.11 15.03 14.76
CA PRO A 375 14.01 15.54 16.13
C PRO A 375 12.80 15.04 16.96
N GLN A 376 11.94 14.19 16.40
CA GLN A 376 10.76 13.62 17.08
C GLN A 376 10.70 12.09 17.02
N ALA A 377 11.79 11.39 16.66
CA ALA A 377 11.83 9.92 16.57
C ALA A 377 11.36 9.26 17.89
N ALA A 378 10.38 8.34 17.80
CA ALA A 378 9.80 7.64 18.97
C ALA A 378 10.82 6.79 19.75
N THR A 379 11.93 6.45 19.10
CA THR A 379 13.11 5.82 19.66
C THR A 379 14.26 6.74 19.29
N SER A 380 15.02 7.24 20.27
CA SER A 380 16.17 8.10 19.98
C SER A 380 17.12 7.36 19.03
N TYR A 381 17.81 8.10 18.16
CA TYR A 381 18.91 7.58 17.36
C TYR A 381 19.84 6.69 18.21
N ASP A 382 20.18 7.15 19.42
CA ASP A 382 21.08 6.43 20.32
C ASP A 382 20.55 5.05 20.69
N ARG A 383 19.23 4.90 20.90
CA ARG A 383 18.63 3.61 21.25
C ARG A 383 18.56 2.65 20.06
N ARG A 384 18.18 3.12 18.87
CA ARG A 384 18.19 2.29 17.64
C ARG A 384 19.62 1.86 17.26
N PHE A 385 20.56 2.79 17.34
CA PHE A 385 21.96 2.50 17.08
C PHE A 385 22.56 1.57 18.16
N ASP A 386 22.15 1.71 19.42
CA ASP A 386 22.52 0.79 20.51
C ASP A 386 21.98 -0.62 20.31
N GLU A 387 20.76 -0.77 19.79
CA GLU A 387 20.15 -2.06 19.48
C GLU A 387 20.98 -2.82 18.43
N VAL A 388 21.30 -2.17 17.30
CA VAL A 388 22.16 -2.77 16.27
C VAL A 388 23.58 -3.06 16.80
N LYS A 389 24.13 -2.17 17.64
CA LYS A 389 25.44 -2.38 18.27
C LYS A 389 25.47 -3.60 19.17
N LYS A 390 24.40 -3.88 19.91
CA LYS A 390 24.35 -4.89 20.99
C LYS A 390 23.71 -6.22 20.59
N VAL A 391 23.16 -6.34 19.39
CA VAL A 391 22.59 -7.62 18.94
C VAL A 391 23.62 -8.75 19.04
N ARG A 392 23.17 -9.92 19.50
CA ARG A 392 24.05 -11.07 19.77
C ARG A 392 24.80 -11.50 18.53
N MET A 393 24.12 -11.51 17.39
CA MET A 393 24.71 -11.82 16.11
C MET A 393 24.26 -10.80 15.05
N LEU A 394 25.24 -10.16 14.41
CA LEU A 394 25.00 -9.18 13.35
C LEU A 394 25.60 -9.69 12.05
N ILE A 395 24.81 -9.68 10.98
CA ILE A 395 25.25 -9.97 9.63
C ILE A 395 25.07 -8.69 8.81
N LEU A 396 26.18 -8.17 8.29
CA LEU A 396 26.23 -7.01 7.40
C LEU A 396 26.51 -7.50 5.99
N ASP A 397 25.47 -7.45 5.15
CA ASP A 397 25.57 -7.83 3.75
C ASP A 397 25.93 -6.63 2.86
N ASP A 398 26.75 -6.87 1.84
CA ASP A 398 27.20 -5.91 0.83
C ASP A 398 27.86 -4.64 1.40
N LEU A 399 28.80 -4.82 2.34
CA LEU A 399 29.63 -3.72 2.82
C LEU A 399 30.53 -3.18 1.70
N GLY A 400 30.47 -1.88 1.45
CA GLY A 400 31.23 -1.16 0.41
C GLY A 400 30.42 -0.76 -0.81
N THR A 401 29.12 -1.09 -0.89
CA THR A 401 28.21 -0.62 -1.95
C THR A 401 27.48 0.68 -1.58
N GLU A 402 27.66 1.17 -0.35
CA GLU A 402 27.04 2.41 0.13
C GLU A 402 27.60 3.67 -0.55
N SER A 403 26.78 4.71 -0.63
CA SER A 403 27.23 6.02 -1.09
C SER A 403 28.30 6.58 -0.13
N ALA A 404 29.41 7.08 -0.69
CA ALA A 404 30.64 7.47 0.02
C ALA A 404 30.52 8.71 0.95
N SER A 405 29.37 8.90 1.60
CA SER A 405 29.13 10.00 2.52
C SER A 405 29.99 9.86 3.78
N ALA A 406 30.56 10.97 4.26
CA ALA A 406 31.36 11.00 5.49
C ALA A 406 30.58 10.46 6.70
N TRP A 407 29.27 10.72 6.74
CA TRP A 407 28.37 10.21 7.78
C TRP A 407 28.28 8.69 7.80
N ALA A 408 28.12 8.03 6.64
CA ALA A 408 28.06 6.58 6.56
C ALA A 408 29.35 5.94 7.10
N LYS A 409 30.51 6.48 6.70
CA LYS A 409 31.83 6.03 7.20
C LYS A 409 31.95 6.19 8.71
N GLU A 410 31.51 7.33 9.26
CA GLU A 410 31.51 7.57 10.70
C GLU A 410 30.64 6.56 11.47
N LYS A 411 29.42 6.27 10.97
CA LYS A 411 28.49 5.37 11.66
C LYS A 411 28.91 3.92 11.58
N LEU A 412 29.40 3.48 10.41
CA LEU A 412 30.02 2.15 10.27
C LEU A 412 31.23 2.02 11.18
N PHE A 413 32.06 3.06 11.31
CA PHE A 413 33.18 3.08 12.26
C PHE A 413 32.70 2.89 13.71
N GLN A 414 31.70 3.64 14.15
CA GLN A 414 31.17 3.54 15.52
C GLN A 414 30.60 2.15 15.81
N LEU A 415 29.82 1.60 14.88
CA LEU A 415 29.20 0.27 15.02
C LEU A 415 30.25 -0.83 15.08
N LEU A 416 31.11 -0.89 14.07
CA LEU A 416 32.12 -1.93 13.92
C LEU A 416 33.21 -1.83 14.99
N ASN A 417 33.63 -0.63 15.37
CA ASN A 417 34.60 -0.49 16.47
C ASN A 417 34.04 -0.98 17.81
N TYR A 418 32.77 -0.67 18.12
CA TYR A 418 32.13 -1.18 19.33
C TYR A 418 32.09 -2.70 19.35
N ARG A 419 31.59 -3.32 18.27
CA ARG A 419 31.46 -4.78 18.17
C ARG A 419 32.80 -5.51 18.18
N TYR A 420 33.85 -4.91 17.61
CA TYR A 420 35.20 -5.45 17.64
C TYR A 420 35.75 -5.46 19.07
N ASN A 421 35.60 -4.35 19.81
CA ASN A 421 36.09 -4.24 21.19
C ASN A 421 35.27 -5.11 22.16
N ALA A 422 33.96 -5.22 21.94
CA ALA A 422 33.05 -6.06 22.73
C ALA A 422 33.09 -7.56 22.33
N MET A 423 33.90 -7.94 21.33
CA MET A 423 34.02 -9.30 20.81
C MET A 423 32.68 -9.92 20.40
N LEU A 424 31.76 -9.10 19.86
CA LEU A 424 30.45 -9.56 19.45
C LEU A 424 30.50 -10.23 18.07
N PRO A 425 29.89 -11.43 17.93
CA PRO A 425 29.87 -12.16 16.65
C PRO A 425 29.34 -11.31 15.50
N THR A 426 30.15 -11.16 14.46
CA THR A 426 29.78 -10.32 13.30
C THR A 426 30.19 -11.00 12.00
N VAL A 427 29.24 -11.18 11.08
CA VAL A 427 29.50 -11.65 9.72
C VAL A 427 29.45 -10.44 8.78
N ILE A 428 30.42 -10.33 7.89
CA ILE A 428 30.49 -9.24 6.90
C ILE A 428 30.70 -9.84 5.52
N THR A 429 29.90 -9.41 4.55
CA THR A 429 30.16 -9.69 3.13
C THR A 429 30.59 -8.41 2.42
N THR A 430 31.51 -8.53 1.45
CA THR A 430 31.96 -7.39 0.65
C THR A 430 32.36 -7.82 -0.76
N SER A 431 32.11 -6.97 -1.74
CA SER A 431 32.64 -7.10 -3.10
C SER A 431 33.97 -6.35 -3.29
N ALA A 432 34.39 -5.55 -2.30
CA ALA A 432 35.60 -4.74 -2.38
C ALA A 432 36.86 -5.63 -2.29
N LYS A 433 37.86 -5.28 -3.10
CA LYS A 433 39.20 -5.86 -2.96
C LYS A 433 39.83 -5.36 -1.65
N PRO A 434 40.69 -6.14 -0.98
CA PRO A 434 41.36 -5.74 0.27
C PRO A 434 41.96 -4.33 0.25
N ASP A 435 42.58 -3.94 -0.87
CA ASP A 435 43.24 -2.64 -1.04
C ASP A 435 42.26 -1.47 -1.18
N ALA A 436 41.01 -1.75 -1.55
CA ALA A 436 39.93 -0.76 -1.68
C ALA A 436 39.12 -0.60 -0.38
N ILE A 437 39.31 -1.48 0.61
CA ILE A 437 38.67 -1.36 1.92
C ILE A 437 39.29 -0.19 2.68
N GLU A 438 38.46 0.61 3.35
CA GLU A 438 38.91 1.75 4.16
C GLU A 438 40.02 1.35 5.16
N PRO A 439 41.11 2.15 5.30
CA PRO A 439 42.28 1.76 6.10
C PRO A 439 41.96 1.36 7.54
N TRP A 440 41.04 2.09 8.19
CA TRP A 440 40.64 1.81 9.58
C TRP A 440 39.88 0.48 9.72
N LEU A 441 39.15 0.07 8.68
CA LEU A 441 38.38 -1.16 8.67
C LEU A 441 39.29 -2.34 8.34
N ARG A 442 40.25 -2.13 7.44
CA ARG A 442 41.28 -3.10 7.06
C ARG A 442 42.07 -3.57 8.29
N THR A 443 42.54 -2.67 9.15
CA THR A 443 43.30 -3.07 10.34
C THR A 443 42.52 -4.00 11.28
N ARG A 444 41.20 -3.85 11.36
CA ARG A 444 40.32 -4.72 12.17
C ARG A 444 39.99 -6.02 11.45
N MET A 445 39.59 -5.96 10.19
CA MET A 445 39.21 -7.15 9.39
C MET A 445 40.35 -8.15 9.22
N PHE A 446 41.60 -7.67 9.23
CA PHE A 446 42.80 -8.49 9.07
C PHE A 446 43.48 -8.84 10.41
N ASP A 447 42.83 -8.56 11.55
CA ASP A 447 43.29 -9.04 12.84
C ASP A 447 43.05 -10.55 12.96
N VAL A 448 44.13 -11.32 12.85
CA VAL A 448 44.11 -12.79 12.85
C VAL A 448 43.66 -13.42 14.16
N GLU A 449 43.73 -12.71 15.28
CA GLU A 449 43.30 -13.24 16.58
C GLU A 449 41.78 -13.21 16.75
N ARG A 450 41.10 -12.30 16.02
CA ARG A 450 39.69 -11.96 16.24
C ARG A 450 38.83 -12.05 14.99
N CYS A 451 39.44 -12.02 13.81
CA CYS A 451 38.74 -11.99 12.53
C CYS A 451 39.26 -13.09 11.60
N GLN A 452 38.33 -13.81 10.98
CA GLN A 452 38.62 -14.74 9.91
C GLN A 452 38.23 -14.12 8.57
N PHE A 453 39.22 -13.80 7.74
CA PHE A 453 39.00 -13.24 6.42
C PHE A 453 39.12 -14.31 5.34
N PHE A 454 38.07 -14.48 4.54
CA PHE A 454 38.00 -15.44 3.44
C PHE A 454 37.71 -14.74 2.11
N GLY A 455 38.63 -14.91 1.16
CA GLY A 455 38.40 -14.57 -0.24
C GLY A 455 37.73 -15.74 -0.97
N ILE A 456 36.54 -15.53 -1.54
CA ILE A 456 35.89 -16.45 -2.46
C ILE A 456 36.37 -16.14 -3.87
N ILE A 457 37.20 -17.03 -4.41
CA ILE A 457 37.76 -16.91 -5.76
C ILE A 457 36.83 -17.47 -6.85
N ALA A 458 35.82 -18.26 -6.46
CA ALA A 458 34.89 -18.87 -7.39
C ALA A 458 34.09 -17.81 -8.18
N PRO A 459 33.89 -18.00 -9.50
CA PRO A 459 33.05 -17.13 -10.32
C PRO A 459 31.58 -17.20 -9.92
N GLY A 460 30.80 -16.20 -10.32
CA GLY A 460 29.39 -16.11 -9.99
C GLY A 460 28.55 -17.30 -10.51
N TYR A 461 27.47 -17.63 -9.79
CA TYR A 461 26.50 -18.67 -10.18
C TYR A 461 25.69 -18.28 -11.43
N ARG A 462 25.54 -16.99 -11.72
CA ARG A 462 24.90 -16.49 -12.96
C ARG A 462 25.96 -16.30 -14.04
N GLY A 463 26.12 -17.31 -14.90
CA GLY A 463 27.06 -17.28 -16.03
C GLY A 463 27.90 -18.55 -16.20
N SER A 464 27.82 -19.52 -15.29
CA SER A 464 28.47 -20.81 -15.43
C SER A 464 27.80 -21.65 -16.52
N ALA A 465 28.62 -22.13 -17.46
CA ALA A 465 28.48 -23.12 -18.56
C ALA A 465 27.10 -23.61 -19.09
N GLY A 466 26.02 -23.66 -18.31
CA GLY A 466 24.70 -24.16 -18.69
C GLY A 466 23.97 -23.37 -19.78
N GLN A 467 24.28 -22.08 -19.98
CA GLN A 467 23.73 -21.31 -21.10
C GLN A 467 24.55 -21.43 -22.40
N ARG A 468 25.86 -21.70 -22.34
CA ARG A 468 26.67 -21.94 -23.55
C ARG A 468 26.24 -23.21 -24.28
N ALA A 469 25.83 -24.24 -23.54
CA ALA A 469 25.26 -25.46 -24.13
C ALA A 469 23.87 -25.24 -24.77
N ARG A 470 23.08 -24.28 -24.26
CA ARG A 470 21.74 -23.96 -24.80
C ARG A 470 21.76 -22.98 -25.98
N MET A 471 22.74 -22.07 -26.06
CA MET A 471 22.95 -21.21 -27.23
C MET A 471 23.68 -21.93 -28.37
N GLY A 472 24.57 -22.89 -28.08
CA GLY A 472 25.30 -23.65 -29.11
C GLY A 472 24.45 -24.63 -29.94
N ARG A 473 23.31 -25.10 -29.42
CA ARG A 473 22.41 -26.03 -30.14
C ARG A 473 21.33 -25.35 -31.00
N ARG A 474 21.23 -24.02 -30.99
CA ARG A 474 20.34 -23.26 -31.90
C ARG A 474 21.07 -22.65 -33.10
N GLY A 475 22.39 -22.83 -33.21
CA GLY A 475 23.22 -22.23 -34.27
C GLY A 475 23.87 -23.21 -35.26
N ALA A 476 23.65 -24.52 -35.14
CA ALA A 476 24.13 -25.50 -36.11
C ALA A 476 22.94 -26.18 -36.80
N ARG A 477 22.44 -25.48 -37.83
CA ARG A 477 21.96 -26.14 -39.05
C ARG A 477 23.18 -26.61 -39.84
#